data_AF-A0AAN7EAA8-F1
#
_entry.id   AF-A0AAN7EAA8-F1
#
_cell.length_a   1.000
_cell.length_b   1.000
_cell.length_c   1.000
_cell.angle_alpha   90.00
_cell.angle_beta   90.00
_cell.angle_gamma   90.00
#
_symmetry.space_group_name_H-M   'P 1'
#
loop_
_entity.id
_entity.type
_entity.pdbx_description
1 polymer ?
#
loop_
_entity_poly.entity_id
_entity_poly.type
_entity_poly.pdbx_seq_one_letter_code
_entity_poly.pdbx_strand_id
1 'polypeptide(L)'
;MKAIIHKLCPFLNIKTPTIRINSFRVSASTRNITMSESDQAPPFDNPRLVVKKVQAKLQQEGDGAVVRRGIGRTDLKNLDPFLMLDDFSVTPPAGFPDHPHRGFETVTYMLEGGITHQDFAGHKGTIGPGDVQWMTAGRGIIHSEMPAGGETSKGLQLWINLSSKDKMIEPRYQELLRGDIERAEKDGVEVRIVAGESMGVQSPVYTRTPAMFLDFTLKPRAQMHQSIPESWNSFVYILEGQPLNEPVVQYGPFVMNTQAEIDRTIEDYHYSKNGFEMAKYWRSQ
;
A
#
# COMPACT_ATOMS: atom_id res chain seq x y z
N MET A 1 2.17 8.72 5.77
CA MET A 1 0.92 8.01 5.44
C MET A 1 1.28 7.00 4.36
N LYS A 2 1.28 5.69 4.62
CA LYS A 2 1.72 4.66 3.66
C LYS A 2 0.53 4.06 2.89
N ALA A 3 0.67 3.66 1.61
CA ALA A 3 -0.46 3.25 0.76
C ALA A 3 -0.17 2.04 -0.15
N ILE A 4 -0.95 0.97 -0.06
CA ILE A 4 -0.74 -0.30 -0.79
C ILE A 4 -1.92 -0.57 -1.75
N ILE A 5 -1.68 -0.83 -3.04
CA ILE A 5 -2.67 -0.80 -4.16
C ILE A 5 -2.44 -1.94 -5.22
N HIS A 6 -3.40 -2.29 -6.12
CA HIS A 6 -3.69 -3.70 -6.52
C HIS A 6 -4.36 -3.97 -7.92
N LYS A 7 -4.29 -5.13 -8.63
CA LYS A 7 -5.00 -5.62 -9.91
C LYS A 7 -6.29 -6.56 -9.89
N LEU A 8 -6.64 -7.44 -10.90
CA LEU A 8 -7.67 -7.45 -12.04
C LEU A 8 -8.57 -8.75 -11.98
N CYS A 9 -9.67 -9.04 -12.74
CA CYS A 9 -9.99 -9.03 -14.20
C CYS A 9 -11.48 -9.46 -14.50
N PRO A 10 -12.03 -9.37 -15.75
CA PRO A 10 -11.95 -10.52 -16.69
C PRO A 10 -11.74 -10.21 -18.20
N PHE A 11 -11.08 -11.18 -18.86
CA PHE A 11 -11.13 -11.61 -20.28
C PHE A 11 -11.22 -10.58 -21.43
N LEU A 12 -10.15 -10.50 -22.23
CA LEU A 12 -10.26 -10.29 -23.68
C LEU A 12 -9.11 -11.03 -24.41
N ASN A 13 -9.51 -11.86 -25.37
CA ASN A 13 -8.67 -12.58 -26.31
C ASN A 13 -7.97 -11.57 -27.23
N ILE A 14 -6.64 -11.45 -27.15
CA ILE A 14 -5.86 -10.76 -28.19
C ILE A 14 -4.63 -11.61 -28.53
N LYS A 15 -4.53 -11.94 -29.82
CA LYS A 15 -3.47 -12.73 -30.44
C LYS A 15 -2.12 -12.04 -30.31
N THR A 16 -1.09 -12.82 -30.01
CA THR A 16 0.32 -12.44 -30.04
C THR A 16 0.81 -12.08 -31.45
N PRO A 17 1.81 -11.20 -31.54
CA PRO A 17 2.90 -11.41 -32.48
C PRO A 17 4.27 -11.44 -31.77
N THR A 18 5.09 -12.37 -32.24
CA THR A 18 6.47 -12.62 -31.83
C THR A 18 7.38 -11.44 -32.15
N ILE A 19 8.24 -11.02 -31.21
CA ILE A 19 9.34 -10.08 -31.48
C ILE A 19 10.67 -10.74 -31.07
N ARG A 20 11.62 -10.74 -32.01
CA ARG A 20 13.00 -11.22 -31.86
C ARG A 20 13.81 -10.25 -30.98
N ILE A 21 14.60 -10.81 -30.07
CA ILE A 21 15.54 -10.06 -29.24
C ILE A 21 16.88 -9.99 -29.99
N ASN A 22 17.30 -8.78 -30.37
CA ASN A 22 18.69 -8.50 -30.76
C ASN A 22 19.42 -7.90 -29.56
N SER A 23 20.65 -8.37 -29.34
CA SER A 23 21.58 -7.93 -28.30
C SER A 23 21.90 -6.44 -28.39
N PHE A 24 21.77 -5.70 -27.29
CA PHE A 24 22.27 -4.33 -27.17
C PHE A 24 23.52 -4.27 -26.29
N ARG A 25 24.59 -3.66 -26.84
CA ARG A 25 25.76 -3.17 -26.08
C ARG A 25 25.39 -1.83 -25.45
N VAL A 26 25.69 -1.67 -24.16
CA VAL A 26 25.59 -0.39 -23.45
C VAL A 26 26.84 0.45 -23.75
N SER A 27 26.64 1.64 -24.30
CA SER A 27 27.63 2.72 -24.32
C SER A 27 27.02 3.91 -23.56
N ALA A 28 27.71 4.39 -22.54
CA ALA A 28 27.32 5.57 -21.79
C ALA A 28 27.58 6.82 -22.65
N SER A 29 26.54 7.61 -22.90
CA SER A 29 26.61 8.94 -23.49
C SER A 29 25.65 9.85 -22.74
N THR A 30 26.20 10.79 -22.00
CA THR A 30 25.45 11.85 -21.32
C THR A 30 24.94 12.82 -22.38
N ARG A 31 23.63 12.84 -22.63
CA ARG A 31 22.97 13.88 -23.44
C ARG A 31 22.09 14.72 -22.54
N ASN A 32 22.32 16.03 -22.55
CA ASN A 32 21.43 17.01 -21.96
C ASN A 32 20.11 17.00 -22.75
N ILE A 33 19.03 16.60 -22.10
CA ILE A 33 17.68 16.61 -22.67
C ILE A 33 17.05 17.97 -22.34
N THR A 34 16.79 18.77 -23.38
CA THR A 34 15.90 19.92 -23.33
C THR A 34 14.48 19.42 -23.07
N MET A 35 13.82 19.90 -22.01
CA MET A 35 12.46 19.51 -21.64
C MET A 35 11.46 19.99 -22.70
N SER A 36 10.63 19.09 -23.23
CA SER A 36 9.46 19.40 -24.04
C SER A 36 8.23 19.62 -23.15
N GLU A 37 7.31 20.48 -23.57
CA GLU A 37 6.06 20.90 -22.88
C GLU A 37 5.01 19.78 -22.63
N SER A 38 5.40 18.50 -22.60
CA SER A 38 4.48 17.37 -22.39
C SER A 38 4.49 16.80 -20.96
N ASP A 39 5.15 17.45 -20.00
CA ASP A 39 5.27 16.98 -18.61
C ASP A 39 4.07 17.35 -17.70
N GLN A 40 2.91 17.68 -18.29
CA GLN A 40 1.71 17.85 -17.47
C GLN A 40 1.24 16.48 -16.99
N ALA A 41 1.26 16.30 -15.66
CA ALA A 41 0.64 15.15 -15.01
C ALA A 41 -0.80 14.99 -15.54
N PRO A 42 -1.25 13.76 -15.84
CA PRO A 42 -2.59 13.54 -16.34
C PRO A 42 -3.61 14.22 -15.43
N PRO A 43 -4.62 14.88 -15.99
CA PRO A 43 -5.58 15.65 -15.21
C PRO A 43 -6.29 14.76 -14.18
N PHE A 44 -6.44 15.28 -12.96
CA PHE A 44 -7.03 14.59 -11.82
C PHE A 44 -8.56 14.61 -11.93
N ASP A 45 -9.08 13.94 -12.94
CA ASP A 45 -10.48 14.08 -13.34
C ASP A 45 -11.42 13.15 -12.56
N ASN A 46 -10.89 12.04 -12.03
CA ASN A 46 -11.67 11.00 -11.36
C ASN A 46 -11.04 10.60 -10.00
N PRO A 47 -11.18 11.43 -8.94
CA PRO A 47 -10.72 11.08 -7.60
C PRO A 47 -11.40 9.80 -7.08
N ARG A 48 -10.60 8.89 -6.51
CA ARG A 48 -11.15 7.77 -5.73
C ARG A 48 -11.52 8.25 -4.33
N LEU A 49 -12.81 8.17 -4.00
CA LEU A 49 -13.31 8.50 -2.66
C LEU A 49 -13.10 7.33 -1.69
N VAL A 50 -12.92 7.64 -0.40
CA VAL A 50 -12.90 6.62 0.66
C VAL A 50 -14.32 6.09 0.85
N VAL A 51 -14.60 4.92 0.30
CA VAL A 51 -15.93 4.26 0.38
C VAL A 51 -16.15 3.52 1.70
N LYS A 52 -15.06 3.13 2.39
CA LYS A 52 -15.12 2.39 3.66
C LYS A 52 -13.89 2.66 4.50
N LYS A 53 -14.10 2.83 5.81
CA LYS A 53 -13.06 2.90 6.83
C LYS A 53 -13.16 1.66 7.71
N VAL A 54 -12.05 0.97 7.92
CA VAL A 54 -11.96 -0.20 8.78
C VAL A 54 -10.86 0.05 9.80
N GLN A 55 -11.20 -0.04 11.08
CA GLN A 55 -10.20 0.04 12.14
C GLN A 55 -9.56 -1.33 12.31
N ALA A 56 -8.24 -1.42 12.10
CA ALA A 56 -7.51 -2.64 12.39
C ALA A 56 -7.56 -2.93 13.89
N LYS A 57 -7.84 -4.18 14.26
CA LYS A 57 -7.96 -4.58 15.68
C LYS A 57 -6.92 -5.61 16.04
N LEU A 58 -6.48 -5.53 17.29
CA LEU A 58 -5.54 -6.47 17.88
C LEU A 58 -6.12 -7.88 17.93
N GLN A 59 -5.28 -8.87 17.64
CA GLN A 59 -5.55 -10.28 17.81
C GLN A 59 -4.23 -11.06 18.00
N GLN A 60 -4.35 -12.25 18.59
CA GLN A 60 -3.25 -13.19 18.77
C GLN A 60 -3.12 -14.07 17.53
N GLU A 61 -1.89 -14.32 17.10
CA GLU A 61 -1.53 -15.21 16.00
C GLU A 61 -0.24 -15.96 16.32
N GLY A 62 0.07 -17.00 15.55
CA GLY A 62 1.30 -17.79 15.74
C GLY A 62 1.44 -18.33 17.17
N ASP A 63 2.64 -18.22 17.73
CA ASP A 63 2.93 -18.51 19.13
C ASP A 63 3.18 -17.20 19.88
N GLY A 64 2.13 -16.66 20.51
CA GLY A 64 2.17 -15.45 21.32
C GLY A 64 2.38 -14.13 20.56
N ALA A 65 2.31 -14.14 19.21
CA ALA A 65 2.50 -12.94 18.40
C ALA A 65 1.22 -12.09 18.40
N VAL A 66 1.39 -10.77 18.45
CA VAL A 66 0.28 -9.81 18.42
C VAL A 66 0.28 -9.10 17.07
N VAL A 67 -0.87 -9.12 16.40
CA VAL A 67 -1.07 -8.41 15.14
C VAL A 67 -2.29 -7.49 15.22
N ARG A 68 -2.25 -6.37 14.51
CA ARG A 68 -3.42 -5.56 14.18
C ARG A 68 -3.89 -5.95 12.78
N ARG A 69 -4.98 -6.71 12.70
CA ARG A 69 -5.52 -7.15 11.41
C ARG A 69 -6.44 -6.10 10.81
N GLY A 70 -6.22 -5.74 9.55
CA GLY A 70 -7.11 -4.92 8.73
C GLY A 70 -8.00 -5.77 7.82
N ILE A 71 -7.45 -6.17 6.67
CA ILE A 71 -8.10 -7.10 5.72
C ILE A 71 -8.02 -8.52 6.30
N GLY A 72 -9.06 -9.34 6.10
CA GLY A 72 -9.14 -10.71 6.63
C GLY A 72 -10.08 -10.84 7.83
N ARG A 73 -10.76 -9.76 8.22
CA ARG A 73 -11.71 -9.71 9.35
C ARG A 73 -13.15 -9.86 8.91
N THR A 74 -14.09 -10.06 9.83
CA THR A 74 -15.52 -10.18 9.50
C THR A 74 -16.10 -8.95 8.81
N ASP A 75 -15.60 -7.76 9.14
CA ASP A 75 -15.96 -6.47 8.55
C ASP A 75 -15.27 -6.19 7.20
N LEU A 76 -14.19 -6.91 6.86
CA LEU A 76 -13.54 -6.88 5.53
C LEU A 76 -12.81 -8.21 5.28
N LYS A 77 -13.58 -9.26 4.94
CA LYS A 77 -13.09 -10.65 4.86
C LYS A 77 -11.96 -10.83 3.84
N ASN A 78 -12.06 -10.10 2.74
CA ASN A 78 -11.03 -9.91 1.75
C ASN A 78 -11.35 -8.61 1.01
N LEU A 79 -10.38 -8.12 0.26
CA LEU A 79 -10.56 -7.10 -0.74
C LEU A 79 -9.88 -7.63 -2.00
N ASP A 80 -10.62 -8.43 -2.77
CA ASP A 80 -10.06 -9.25 -3.85
C ASP A 80 -9.02 -8.49 -4.66
N PRO A 81 -7.83 -9.07 -4.82
CA PRO A 81 -7.24 -10.33 -4.35
C PRO A 81 -6.36 -10.17 -3.12
N PHE A 82 -6.48 -9.09 -2.35
CA PHE A 82 -5.90 -9.06 -1.02
C PHE A 82 -6.72 -9.93 -0.08
N LEU A 83 -6.06 -10.91 0.51
CA LEU A 83 -6.68 -11.89 1.40
C LEU A 83 -6.59 -11.44 2.86
N MET A 84 -5.46 -10.84 3.23
CA MET A 84 -5.17 -10.43 4.60
C MET A 84 -4.11 -9.33 4.61
N LEU A 85 -4.22 -8.43 5.59
CA LEU A 85 -3.19 -7.45 5.93
C LEU A 85 -3.07 -7.39 7.45
N ASP A 86 -1.90 -7.74 7.95
CA ASP A 86 -1.53 -7.63 9.35
C ASP A 86 -0.41 -6.60 9.53
N ASP A 87 -0.56 -5.78 10.57
CA ASP A 87 0.48 -4.93 11.15
C ASP A 87 0.93 -5.61 12.45
N PHE A 88 2.08 -6.27 12.38
CA PHE A 88 2.58 -7.12 13.45
C PHE A 88 3.55 -6.37 14.36
N SER A 89 3.51 -6.72 15.64
CA SER A 89 4.48 -6.31 16.65
C SER A 89 4.80 -7.52 17.50
N VAL A 90 5.99 -8.09 17.30
CA VAL A 90 6.36 -9.40 17.85
C VAL A 90 7.64 -9.27 18.67
N THR A 91 7.61 -9.76 19.90
CA THR A 91 8.74 -9.74 20.83
C THR A 91 9.08 -11.18 21.24
N PRO A 92 10.36 -11.59 21.25
CA PRO A 92 10.73 -12.91 21.74
C PRO A 92 10.17 -13.23 23.14
N PRO A 93 9.83 -14.49 23.44
CA PRO A 93 9.99 -15.68 22.58
C PRO A 93 8.87 -15.86 21.54
N ALA A 94 7.94 -14.91 21.43
CA ALA A 94 6.84 -15.01 20.48
C ALA A 94 7.31 -14.96 19.02
N GLY A 95 6.51 -15.54 18.12
CA GLY A 95 6.80 -15.58 16.70
C GLY A 95 5.77 -16.37 15.90
N PHE A 96 6.12 -16.67 14.67
CA PHE A 96 5.33 -17.54 13.80
C PHE A 96 6.15 -18.81 13.54
N PRO A 97 6.02 -19.84 14.40
CA PRO A 97 6.74 -21.11 14.21
C PRO A 97 6.27 -21.82 12.94
N ASP A 98 6.79 -23.02 12.67
CA ASP A 98 6.49 -23.81 11.47
C ASP A 98 4.99 -23.81 11.11
N HIS A 99 4.66 -23.20 9.98
CA HIS A 99 3.29 -23.09 9.48
C HIS A 99 3.25 -23.15 7.94
N PRO A 100 2.15 -23.69 7.35
CA PRO A 100 2.04 -23.87 5.92
C PRO A 100 1.36 -22.69 5.19
N HIS A 101 1.72 -22.47 3.93
CA HIS A 101 0.98 -21.64 2.96
C HIS A 101 0.80 -22.36 1.63
N ARG A 102 -0.27 -22.05 0.89
CA ARG A 102 -0.53 -22.58 -0.48
C ARG A 102 -1.48 -21.66 -1.27
N GLY A 103 -1.17 -21.45 -2.55
CA GLY A 103 -2.09 -20.86 -3.53
C GLY A 103 -2.19 -19.33 -3.52
N PHE A 104 -1.31 -18.63 -2.80
CA PHE A 104 -1.19 -17.18 -2.74
C PHE A 104 0.26 -16.76 -2.51
N GLU A 105 0.51 -15.47 -2.40
CA GLU A 105 1.80 -14.87 -2.09
C GLU A 105 1.73 -14.14 -0.74
N THR A 106 2.80 -14.20 0.07
CA THR A 106 2.98 -13.36 1.25
C THR A 106 4.01 -12.29 0.94
N VAL A 107 3.74 -11.06 1.38
CA VAL A 107 4.67 -9.93 1.28
C VAL A 107 4.92 -9.43 2.69
N THR A 108 6.13 -9.66 3.19
CA THR A 108 6.59 -9.19 4.50
C THR A 108 7.42 -7.93 4.29
N TYR A 109 6.99 -6.80 4.85
CA TYR A 109 7.69 -5.51 4.79
C TYR A 109 8.04 -5.04 6.20
N MET A 110 9.34 -4.93 6.49
CA MET A 110 9.81 -4.63 7.84
C MET A 110 9.89 -3.13 8.11
N LEU A 111 9.45 -2.71 9.30
CA LEU A 111 9.46 -1.32 9.76
C LEU A 111 10.54 -1.08 10.82
N GLU A 112 10.61 -1.95 11.82
CA GLU A 112 11.56 -1.87 12.95
C GLU A 112 12.00 -3.29 13.34
N GLY A 113 13.21 -3.46 13.87
CA GLY A 113 13.73 -4.78 14.26
C GLY A 113 14.05 -5.66 13.05
N GLY A 114 13.81 -6.96 13.15
CA GLY A 114 14.10 -7.91 12.07
C GLY A 114 13.42 -9.26 12.28
N ILE A 115 13.13 -9.97 11.20
CA ILE A 115 12.58 -11.33 11.23
C ILE A 115 13.57 -12.29 10.57
N THR A 116 13.97 -13.35 11.26
CA THR A 116 14.61 -14.52 10.64
C THR A 116 13.55 -15.46 10.11
N HIS A 117 13.78 -15.99 8.91
CA HIS A 117 12.90 -16.98 8.30
C HIS A 117 13.68 -18.22 7.88
N GLN A 118 13.01 -19.37 7.93
CA GLN A 118 13.53 -20.64 7.43
C GLN A 118 12.39 -21.48 6.86
N ASP A 119 12.59 -22.06 5.67
CA ASP A 119 11.64 -22.99 5.07
C ASP A 119 12.08 -24.46 5.16
N PHE A 120 11.14 -25.36 4.86
CA PHE A 120 11.34 -26.81 4.83
C PHE A 120 12.31 -27.32 3.74
N ALA A 121 12.74 -26.47 2.81
CA ALA A 121 13.69 -26.76 1.74
C ALA A 121 15.09 -26.24 2.08
N GLY A 122 15.25 -25.61 3.25
CA GLY A 122 16.51 -25.10 3.77
C GLY A 122 16.83 -23.66 3.36
N HIS A 123 15.93 -22.97 2.63
CA HIS A 123 16.07 -21.54 2.37
C HIS A 123 15.89 -20.78 3.69
N LYS A 124 16.77 -19.81 3.95
CA LYS A 124 16.76 -19.02 5.18
C LYS A 124 17.39 -17.66 4.97
N GLY A 125 16.98 -16.70 5.78
CA GLY A 125 17.48 -15.34 5.71
C GLY A 125 16.97 -14.49 6.87
N THR A 126 17.35 -13.23 6.86
CA THR A 126 16.87 -12.22 7.82
C THR A 126 16.36 -11.02 7.03
N ILE A 127 15.15 -10.58 7.33
CA ILE A 127 14.53 -9.40 6.76
C ILE A 127 14.70 -8.28 7.80
N GLY A 128 15.50 -7.26 7.47
CA GLY A 128 15.79 -6.11 8.34
C GLY A 128 14.92 -4.88 8.06
N PRO A 129 15.10 -3.76 8.78
CA PRO A 129 14.25 -2.58 8.64
C PRO A 129 14.27 -1.99 7.22
N GLY A 130 13.09 -1.89 6.61
CA GLY A 130 12.91 -1.43 5.24
C GLY A 130 13.17 -2.48 4.16
N ASP A 131 13.55 -3.70 4.52
CA ASP A 131 13.66 -4.82 3.59
C ASP A 131 12.28 -5.42 3.30
N VAL A 132 12.16 -6.11 2.16
CA VAL A 132 10.96 -6.81 1.73
C VAL A 132 11.28 -8.25 1.38
N GLN A 133 10.44 -9.17 1.83
CA GLN A 133 10.35 -10.51 1.26
C GLN A 133 9.00 -10.65 0.56
N TRP A 134 9.05 -10.97 -0.74
CA TRP A 134 7.89 -11.33 -1.53
C TRP A 134 7.96 -12.82 -1.85
N MET A 135 7.20 -13.62 -1.10
CA MET A 135 7.19 -15.07 -1.20
C MET A 135 5.95 -15.54 -1.96
N THR A 136 6.15 -16.12 -3.14
CA THR A 136 5.13 -16.90 -3.85
C THR A 136 5.05 -18.29 -3.22
N ALA A 137 3.98 -18.63 -2.50
CA ALA A 137 3.85 -19.96 -1.88
C ALA A 137 3.49 -21.06 -2.89
N GLY A 138 2.73 -20.71 -3.94
CA GLY A 138 2.38 -21.65 -5.02
C GLY A 138 1.80 -22.97 -4.50
N ARG A 139 2.33 -24.11 -4.98
CA ARG A 139 1.90 -25.47 -4.60
C ARG A 139 2.14 -25.83 -3.14
N GLY A 140 2.91 -25.04 -2.41
CA GLY A 140 2.98 -25.11 -0.96
C GLY A 140 4.37 -24.90 -0.41
N ILE A 141 4.41 -24.29 0.77
CA ILE A 141 5.62 -24.10 1.56
C ILE A 141 5.28 -24.29 3.05
N ILE A 142 6.23 -24.81 3.83
CA ILE A 142 6.20 -24.75 5.29
C ILE A 142 7.40 -23.92 5.71
N HIS A 143 7.16 -22.91 6.54
CA HIS A 143 8.22 -22.01 6.99
C HIS A 143 7.97 -21.49 8.40
N SER A 144 8.99 -20.89 9.01
CA SER A 144 8.90 -20.12 10.24
C SER A 144 9.36 -18.68 10.00
N GLU A 145 8.81 -17.75 10.78
CA GLU A 145 9.12 -16.32 10.78
C GLU A 145 9.25 -15.88 12.24
N MET A 146 10.48 -15.77 12.74
CA MET A 146 10.80 -15.50 14.13
C MET A 146 11.52 -14.15 14.29
N PRO A 147 11.35 -13.39 15.38
CA PRO A 147 12.16 -12.20 15.63
C PRO A 147 13.66 -12.52 15.62
N ALA A 148 14.43 -11.72 14.88
CA ALA A 148 15.86 -11.93 14.66
C ALA A 148 16.74 -11.54 15.87
N GLY A 149 16.23 -10.68 16.75
CA GLY A 149 16.95 -10.14 17.91
C GLY A 149 16.11 -10.21 19.19
N GLY A 150 16.66 -9.66 20.29
CA GLY A 150 16.02 -9.66 21.61
C GLY A 150 14.92 -8.60 21.82
N GLU A 151 14.71 -7.72 20.83
CA GLU A 151 13.78 -6.60 20.90
C GLU A 151 12.53 -6.85 20.04
N THR A 152 11.52 -6.00 20.23
CA THR A 152 10.29 -6.03 19.44
C THR A 152 10.58 -5.71 17.97
N SER A 153 10.10 -6.59 17.09
CA SER A 153 10.12 -6.40 15.64
C SER A 153 8.73 -6.01 15.15
N LYS A 154 8.67 -5.03 14.24
CA LYS A 154 7.42 -4.53 13.67
C LYS A 154 7.47 -4.55 12.16
N GLY A 155 6.35 -4.88 11.55
CA GLY A 155 6.25 -4.93 10.09
C GLY A 155 4.82 -5.11 9.62
N LEU A 156 4.69 -5.19 8.31
CA LEU A 156 3.45 -5.50 7.63
C LEU A 156 3.57 -6.88 6.97
N GLN A 157 2.50 -7.68 7.04
CA GLN A 157 2.36 -8.88 6.24
C GLN A 157 1.09 -8.80 5.42
N LEU A 158 1.23 -8.88 4.10
CA LEU A 158 0.15 -8.78 3.13
C LEU A 158 0.04 -10.08 2.36
N TRP A 159 -1.17 -10.63 2.26
CA TRP A 159 -1.44 -11.82 1.46
C TRP A 159 -2.13 -11.44 0.15
N ILE A 160 -1.55 -11.85 -0.97
CA ILE A 160 -2.04 -11.56 -2.33
C ILE A 160 -2.41 -12.87 -3.02
N ASN A 161 -3.68 -13.01 -3.39
CA ASN A 161 -4.20 -14.20 -4.05
C ASN A 161 -3.51 -14.42 -5.40
N LEU A 162 -3.22 -15.69 -5.72
CA LEU A 162 -2.82 -16.08 -7.08
C LEU A 162 -4.04 -16.48 -7.90
N SER A 163 -3.98 -16.20 -9.21
CA SER A 163 -4.98 -16.68 -10.16
C SER A 163 -4.97 -18.22 -10.21
N SER A 164 -6.10 -18.84 -10.59
CA SER A 164 -6.25 -20.31 -10.59
C SER A 164 -5.11 -21.06 -11.27
N LYS A 165 -4.66 -20.59 -12.46
CA LYS A 165 -3.55 -21.18 -13.22
C LYS A 165 -2.19 -21.12 -12.51
N ASP A 166 -2.07 -20.28 -11.49
CA ASP A 166 -0.81 -19.98 -10.82
C ASP A 166 -0.74 -20.56 -9.40
N LYS A 167 -1.84 -21.07 -8.86
CA LYS A 167 -1.91 -21.58 -7.49
C LYS A 167 -1.01 -22.79 -7.23
N MET A 168 -0.61 -23.52 -8.27
CA MET A 168 0.14 -24.78 -8.16
C MET A 168 1.55 -24.70 -8.77
N ILE A 169 2.09 -23.51 -9.00
CA ILE A 169 3.48 -23.33 -9.44
C ILE A 169 4.46 -23.60 -8.29
N GLU A 170 5.75 -23.78 -8.61
CA GLU A 170 6.78 -23.90 -7.59
C GLU A 170 6.89 -22.64 -6.72
N PRO A 171 7.17 -22.78 -5.41
CA PRO A 171 7.43 -21.64 -4.54
C PRO A 171 8.61 -20.81 -5.04
N ARG A 172 8.59 -19.50 -4.78
CA ARG A 172 9.65 -18.59 -5.18
C ARG A 172 9.76 -17.42 -4.21
N TYR A 173 10.99 -16.95 -3.98
CA TYR A 173 11.28 -15.73 -3.24
C TYR A 173 11.75 -14.60 -4.17
N GLN A 174 11.34 -13.38 -3.87
CA GLN A 174 12.01 -12.15 -4.29
C GLN A 174 12.31 -11.37 -3.00
N GLU A 175 13.57 -11.31 -2.63
CA GLU A 175 14.04 -10.62 -1.43
C GLU A 175 14.74 -9.34 -1.88
N LEU A 176 14.31 -8.21 -1.31
CA LEU A 176 14.83 -6.89 -1.63
C LEU A 176 15.39 -6.28 -0.37
N LEU A 177 16.66 -5.92 -0.40
CA LEU A 177 17.20 -5.08 0.65
C LEU A 177 16.66 -3.67 0.49
N ARG A 178 16.61 -2.92 1.58
CA ARG A 178 16.16 -1.52 1.62
C ARG A 178 16.86 -0.62 0.60
N GLY A 179 18.11 -0.94 0.24
CA GLY A 179 18.91 -0.24 -0.77
C GLY A 179 18.52 -0.55 -2.22
N ASP A 180 17.89 -1.71 -2.45
CA ASP A 180 17.45 -2.18 -3.77
C ASP A 180 15.98 -1.80 -4.08
N ILE A 181 15.29 -1.22 -3.10
CA ILE A 181 13.93 -0.71 -3.27
C ILE A 181 13.99 0.72 -3.82
N GLU A 182 13.43 0.88 -5.01
CA GLU A 182 13.35 2.16 -5.71
C GLU A 182 12.63 3.24 -4.90
N ARG A 183 13.08 4.49 -5.07
CA ARG A 183 12.53 5.64 -4.34
C ARG A 183 12.37 6.85 -5.24
N ALA A 184 11.38 7.66 -4.90
CA ALA A 184 11.21 8.99 -5.47
C ALA A 184 10.85 9.99 -4.37
N GLU A 185 11.24 11.25 -4.56
CA GLU A 185 10.84 12.36 -3.70
C GLU A 185 10.46 13.56 -4.56
N LYS A 186 9.31 14.16 -4.26
CA LYS A 186 8.84 15.39 -4.91
C LYS A 186 7.90 16.17 -3.98
N ASP A 187 8.05 17.49 -3.92
CA ASP A 187 7.13 18.41 -3.23
C ASP A 187 6.81 18.03 -1.77
N GLY A 188 7.82 17.52 -1.05
CA GLY A 188 7.66 17.09 0.35
C GLY A 188 7.00 15.72 0.55
N VAL A 189 6.91 14.92 -0.52
CA VAL A 189 6.42 13.54 -0.52
C VAL A 189 7.58 12.62 -0.87
N GLU A 190 7.95 11.70 0.02
CA GLU A 190 8.86 10.57 -0.26
C GLU A 190 8.01 9.32 -0.50
N VAL A 191 8.39 8.51 -1.49
CA VAL A 191 7.80 7.19 -1.74
C VAL A 191 8.89 6.13 -1.90
N ARG A 192 8.74 4.99 -1.23
CA ARG A 192 9.44 3.74 -1.56
C ARG A 192 8.51 2.85 -2.36
N ILE A 193 8.99 2.38 -3.49
CA ILE A 193 8.19 1.70 -4.51
C ILE A 193 8.52 0.21 -4.40
N VAL A 194 7.87 -0.48 -3.46
CA VAL A 194 8.07 -1.92 -3.27
C VAL A 194 7.63 -2.69 -4.51
N ALA A 195 6.48 -2.33 -5.09
CA ALA A 195 6.01 -2.87 -6.36
C ALA A 195 5.21 -1.82 -7.14
N GLY A 196 5.14 -1.94 -8.47
CA GLY A 196 4.41 -1.01 -9.33
C GLY A 196 5.25 0.22 -9.69
N GLU A 197 4.61 1.38 -9.79
CA GLU A 197 5.24 2.63 -10.23
C GLU A 197 4.68 3.83 -9.45
N SER A 198 5.54 4.78 -9.12
CA SER A 198 5.13 6.09 -8.61
C SER A 198 6.13 7.16 -9.05
N MET A 199 5.62 8.36 -9.33
CA MET A 199 6.44 9.51 -9.76
C MET A 199 7.37 9.20 -10.95
N GLY A 200 6.93 8.34 -11.88
CA GLY A 200 7.71 7.93 -13.05
C GLY A 200 8.84 6.93 -12.76
N VAL A 201 8.94 6.41 -11.53
CA VAL A 201 9.92 5.41 -11.12
C VAL A 201 9.21 4.06 -10.91
N GLN A 202 9.75 3.01 -11.54
CA GLN A 202 9.16 1.67 -11.57
C GLN A 202 9.98 0.68 -10.73
N SER A 203 9.30 -0.11 -9.91
CA SER A 203 9.94 -1.19 -9.13
C SER A 203 10.40 -2.36 -10.03
N PRO A 204 11.55 -2.98 -9.72
CA PRO A 204 12.00 -4.20 -10.41
C PRO A 204 11.20 -5.46 -10.02
N VAL A 205 10.33 -5.38 -9.00
CA VAL A 205 9.60 -6.54 -8.49
C VAL A 205 8.63 -7.07 -9.52
N TYR A 206 8.76 -8.36 -9.82
CA TYR A 206 7.80 -9.06 -10.65
C TYR A 206 6.57 -9.41 -9.81
N THR A 207 5.41 -8.89 -10.21
CA THR A 207 4.12 -9.15 -9.54
C THR A 207 3.27 -10.08 -10.38
N ARG A 208 3.04 -11.29 -9.87
CA ARG A 208 2.39 -12.36 -10.62
C ARG A 208 0.88 -12.17 -10.71
N THR A 209 0.28 -11.79 -9.59
CA THR A 209 -0.92 -10.97 -9.57
C THR A 209 -0.43 -9.54 -9.53
N PRO A 210 -0.53 -8.77 -10.63
CA PRO A 210 -0.09 -7.39 -10.63
C PRO A 210 -0.56 -6.60 -9.40
N ALA A 211 0.35 -5.81 -8.86
CA ALA A 211 0.14 -5.10 -7.62
C ALA A 211 1.10 -3.91 -7.57
N MET A 212 0.72 -2.90 -6.80
CA MET A 212 1.46 -1.68 -6.56
C MET A 212 1.56 -1.45 -5.05
N PHE A 213 2.72 -1.69 -4.46
CA PHE A 213 2.92 -1.49 -3.02
C PHE A 213 3.79 -0.25 -2.82
N LEU A 214 3.25 0.79 -2.18
CA LEU A 214 3.94 2.07 -2.00
C LEU A 214 4.01 2.47 -0.51
N ASP A 215 5.22 2.73 -0.03
CA ASP A 215 5.44 3.33 1.29
C ASP A 215 5.63 4.83 1.12
N PHE A 216 4.63 5.60 1.55
CA PHE A 216 4.63 7.06 1.46
C PHE A 216 4.92 7.74 2.81
N THR A 217 5.79 8.74 2.78
CA THR A 217 6.03 9.70 3.85
C THR A 217 5.74 11.09 3.35
N LEU A 218 4.82 11.80 4.00
CA LEU A 218 4.38 13.14 3.60
C LEU A 218 4.79 14.13 4.69
N LYS A 219 5.45 15.23 4.30
CA LYS A 219 5.64 16.40 5.15
C LYS A 219 4.27 17.06 5.43
N PRO A 220 4.12 17.84 6.52
CA PRO A 220 2.87 18.55 6.81
C PRO A 220 2.38 19.36 5.60
N ARG A 221 1.10 19.23 5.28
CA ARG A 221 0.42 19.88 4.14
C ARG A 221 0.89 19.45 2.74
N ALA A 222 1.83 18.52 2.62
CA ALA A 222 2.19 17.95 1.31
C ALA A 222 0.99 17.19 0.73
N GLN A 223 0.86 17.22 -0.59
CA GLN A 223 -0.21 16.57 -1.34
C GLN A 223 0.39 15.79 -2.51
N MET A 224 -0.25 14.69 -2.88
CA MET A 224 0.19 13.85 -3.99
C MET A 224 -1.02 13.16 -4.61
N HIS A 225 -1.01 13.02 -5.93
CA HIS A 225 -1.99 12.23 -6.67
C HIS A 225 -1.31 10.99 -7.24
N GLN A 226 -1.71 9.81 -6.74
CA GLN A 226 -1.20 8.54 -7.24
C GLN A 226 -2.17 7.99 -8.27
N SER A 227 -1.70 7.81 -9.50
CA SER A 227 -2.46 7.11 -10.53
C SER A 227 -2.65 5.65 -10.14
N ILE A 228 -3.90 5.19 -10.22
CA ILE A 228 -4.29 3.81 -9.96
C ILE A 228 -5.14 3.38 -11.16
N PRO A 229 -4.82 2.25 -11.82
CA PRO A 229 -5.64 1.81 -12.95
C PRO A 229 -7.12 1.67 -12.55
N GLU A 230 -8.05 1.96 -13.45
CA GLU A 230 -9.47 2.04 -13.08
C GLU A 230 -10.03 0.71 -12.55
N SER A 231 -9.62 -0.41 -13.16
CA SER A 231 -10.05 -1.77 -12.82
C SER A 231 -9.46 -2.33 -11.51
N TRP A 232 -8.65 -1.52 -10.81
CA TRP A 232 -7.87 -1.97 -9.66
C TRP A 232 -8.62 -1.72 -8.35
N ASN A 233 -8.59 -2.68 -7.43
CA ASN A 233 -8.97 -2.42 -6.04
C ASN A 233 -7.86 -1.62 -5.35
N SER A 234 -8.17 -0.86 -4.30
CA SER A 234 -7.17 -0.01 -3.65
C SER A 234 -7.54 0.25 -2.19
N PHE A 235 -6.53 0.28 -1.32
CA PHE A 235 -6.72 0.72 0.06
C PHE A 235 -5.51 1.55 0.53
N VAL A 236 -5.66 2.21 1.67
CA VAL A 236 -4.59 2.93 2.35
C VAL A 236 -4.55 2.42 3.78
N TYR A 237 -3.37 2.07 4.28
CA TYR A 237 -3.16 1.68 5.67
C TYR A 237 -2.27 2.70 6.36
N ILE A 238 -2.85 3.44 7.30
CA ILE A 238 -2.15 4.51 8.01
C ILE A 238 -1.32 3.88 9.13
N LEU A 239 -0.01 3.77 8.93
CA LEU A 239 0.92 3.36 9.99
C LEU A 239 1.00 4.38 11.12
N GLU A 240 1.27 5.63 10.72
CA GLU A 240 1.51 6.74 11.63
C GLU A 240 1.03 8.04 10.98
N GLY A 241 0.65 8.97 11.83
CA GLY A 241 0.20 10.30 11.48
C GLY A 241 -0.12 11.06 12.75
N GLN A 242 0.04 12.37 12.71
CA GLN A 242 -0.42 13.19 13.82
C GLN A 242 -1.93 13.44 13.63
N PRO A 243 -2.78 13.09 14.61
CA PRO A 243 -4.13 13.63 14.63
C PRO A 243 -4.04 15.15 14.64
N LEU A 244 -5.00 15.82 13.98
CA LEU A 244 -5.05 17.29 14.01
C LEU A 244 -5.13 17.81 15.46
N ASN A 245 -5.59 16.99 16.41
CA ASN A 245 -5.77 17.33 17.83
C ASN A 245 -6.62 18.59 18.02
N GLU A 246 -7.43 18.92 17.03
CA GLU A 246 -8.41 19.97 17.08
C GLU A 246 -9.78 19.36 17.42
N PRO A 247 -10.60 20.04 18.24
CA PRO A 247 -11.98 19.61 18.42
C PRO A 247 -12.70 19.64 17.07
N VAL A 248 -13.61 18.68 16.87
CA VAL A 248 -14.46 18.61 15.68
C VAL A 248 -15.91 18.73 16.14
N VAL A 249 -16.59 19.76 15.69
CA VAL A 249 -18.03 19.96 15.89
C VAL A 249 -18.69 19.93 14.51
N GLN A 250 -19.58 18.97 14.29
CA GLN A 250 -20.29 18.81 13.03
C GLN A 250 -21.79 19.05 13.24
N TYR A 251 -22.39 19.86 12.37
CA TYR A 251 -23.83 20.05 12.27
C TYR A 251 -24.29 19.99 10.82
N GLY A 252 -24.97 18.91 10.44
CA GLY A 252 -25.40 18.67 9.06
C GLY A 252 -24.20 18.73 8.09
N PRO A 253 -24.21 19.65 7.09
CA PRO A 253 -23.12 19.81 6.13
C PRO A 253 -21.93 20.64 6.64
N PHE A 254 -22.01 21.23 7.83
CA PHE A 254 -20.97 22.12 8.35
C PHE A 254 -20.10 21.41 9.40
N VAL A 255 -18.78 21.62 9.32
CA VAL A 255 -17.77 21.06 10.23
C VAL A 255 -16.85 22.20 10.64
N MET A 256 -16.79 22.49 11.94
CA MET A 256 -15.95 23.54 12.55
C MET A 256 -15.26 23.00 13.82
N ASN A 257 -14.51 23.85 14.52
CA ASN A 257 -13.78 23.46 15.73
C ASN A 257 -14.54 23.76 17.04
N THR A 258 -15.57 24.62 17.01
CA THR A 258 -16.41 24.91 18.19
C THR A 258 -17.91 25.00 17.85
N GLN A 259 -18.77 24.86 18.86
CA GLN A 259 -20.23 25.04 18.68
C GLN A 259 -20.56 26.48 18.25
N ALA A 260 -19.87 27.49 18.80
CA ALA A 260 -20.06 28.88 18.43
C ALA A 260 -19.71 29.15 16.96
N GLU A 261 -18.69 28.48 16.42
CA GLU A 261 -18.36 28.55 15.00
C GLU A 261 -19.43 27.91 14.13
N ILE A 262 -20.02 26.79 14.56
CA ILE A 262 -21.17 26.18 13.88
C ILE A 262 -22.36 27.13 13.88
N ASP A 263 -22.72 27.70 15.03
CA ASP A 263 -23.86 28.62 15.15
C ASP A 263 -23.68 29.83 14.23
N ARG A 264 -22.46 30.39 14.19
CA ARG A 264 -22.09 31.47 13.26
C ARG A 264 -22.13 31.03 11.80
N THR A 265 -21.67 29.83 11.47
CA THR A 265 -21.72 29.29 10.10
C THR A 265 -23.16 29.13 9.62
N ILE A 266 -24.06 28.70 10.51
CA ILE A 266 -25.50 28.59 10.25
C ILE A 266 -26.09 29.98 9.99
N GLU A 267 -25.76 31.00 10.79
CA GLU A 267 -26.17 32.39 10.54
C GLU A 267 -25.62 32.92 9.20
N ASP A 268 -24.35 32.69 8.92
CA ASP A 268 -23.70 33.12 7.69
C ASP A 268 -24.39 32.51 6.46
N TYR A 269 -24.76 31.23 6.53
CA TYR A 269 -25.54 30.57 5.49
C TYR A 269 -26.96 31.16 5.36
N HIS A 270 -27.70 31.28 6.48
CA HIS A 270 -29.08 31.79 6.47
C HIS A 270 -29.20 33.22 5.97
N TYR A 271 -28.23 34.08 6.31
CA TYR A 271 -28.21 35.48 5.93
C TYR A 271 -27.38 35.77 4.67
N SER A 272 -26.82 34.74 4.03
CA SER A 272 -25.97 34.86 2.84
C SER A 272 -24.81 35.84 3.06
N LYS A 273 -23.94 35.55 4.02
CA LYS A 273 -22.76 36.34 4.39
C LYS A 273 -21.51 35.46 4.50
N ASN A 274 -20.35 36.11 4.59
CA ASN A 274 -19.04 35.50 4.92
C ASN A 274 -18.72 34.24 4.11
N GLY A 275 -18.93 34.31 2.78
CA GLY A 275 -18.70 33.20 1.85
C GLY A 275 -19.97 32.60 1.25
N PHE A 276 -21.16 32.90 1.80
CA PHE A 276 -22.45 32.47 1.26
C PHE A 276 -23.25 33.58 0.56
N GLU A 277 -22.64 34.70 0.18
CA GLU A 277 -23.32 35.89 -0.40
C GLU A 277 -24.13 35.59 -1.66
N MET A 278 -23.70 34.59 -2.43
CA MET A 278 -24.35 34.18 -3.67
C MET A 278 -25.49 33.17 -3.45
N ALA A 279 -25.62 32.59 -2.25
CA ALA A 279 -26.61 31.55 -1.97
C ALA A 279 -28.05 32.04 -2.20
N LYS A 280 -28.34 33.31 -1.91
CA LYS A 280 -29.66 33.94 -2.17
C LYS A 280 -30.04 34.04 -3.64
N TYR A 281 -29.08 34.03 -4.57
CA TYR A 281 -29.32 34.19 -6.00
C TYR A 281 -29.11 32.91 -6.80
N TRP A 282 -28.57 31.87 -6.18
CA TRP A 282 -28.15 30.66 -6.86
C TRP A 282 -29.24 29.58 -6.84
N ARG A 283 -29.48 28.98 -8.00
CA ARG A 283 -30.29 27.77 -8.20
C ARG A 283 -29.56 26.92 -9.24
N SER A 284 -29.49 25.61 -9.03
CA SER A 284 -29.04 24.68 -10.08
C SER A 284 -30.04 24.68 -11.24
N GLN A 285 -29.55 24.42 -12.45
CA GLN A 285 -30.38 24.19 -13.65
C GLN A 285 -31.07 22.83 -13.58
#